data_AF-H3AQJ3-F1
#
_entry.id   AF-H3AQJ3-F1
#
_cell.length_a   1.000
_cell.length_b   1.000
_cell.length_c   1.000
_cell.angle_alpha   90.00
_cell.angle_beta   90.00
_cell.angle_gamma   90.00
#
_symmetry.space_group_name_H-M   'P 1'
#
loop_
_entity.id
_entity.type
_entity.pdbx_description
1 polymer ?
#
loop_
_entity_poly.entity_id
_entity_poly.type
_entity_poly.pdbx_seq_one_letter_code
_entity_poly.pdbx_strand_id
1 'polypeptide(L)'
;FPQQPKKDLHYLMETNHEYKGFLGCFPDIIGVHKGAMEKVKEGDKLVATNKITPQDKHTMATRVSTMSYALQAEMNHFHSNRIYDYNTVMQLYLEQQVQFYETIAEKLRQALSHF
;
A
#
# COMPACT_ATOMS: atom_id res chain seq x y z
N PHE A 1 25.21 -15.86 -13.84
CA PHE A 1 24.58 -14.60 -14.28
C PHE A 1 23.07 -14.68 -14.46
N PRO A 2 22.49 -15.55 -15.30
CA PRO A 2 21.04 -15.56 -15.56
C PRO A 2 20.16 -15.98 -14.36
N GLN A 3 20.75 -16.57 -13.31
CA GLN A 3 20.02 -16.91 -12.08
C GLN A 3 19.98 -15.78 -11.06
N GLN A 4 20.71 -14.66 -11.26
CA GLN A 4 20.75 -13.56 -10.29
C GLN A 4 19.37 -12.93 -10.02
N PRO A 5 18.51 -12.67 -11.03
CA PRO A 5 17.21 -12.04 -10.79
C PRO A 5 16.30 -12.79 -9.81
N LYS A 6 16.47 -14.12 -9.68
CA LYS A 6 15.71 -14.93 -8.72
C LYS A 6 16.13 -14.72 -7.27
N LYS A 7 17.28 -14.11 -7.04
CA LYS A 7 17.85 -13.87 -5.71
C LYS A 7 17.54 -12.47 -5.17
N ASP A 8 17.29 -11.50 -6.05
CA ASP A 8 17.10 -10.10 -5.67
C ASP A 8 15.84 -9.49 -6.29
N LEU A 9 15.82 -9.33 -7.62
CA LEU A 9 14.78 -8.62 -8.36
C LEU A 9 13.41 -9.26 -8.18
N HIS A 10 13.35 -10.60 -8.08
CA HIS A 10 12.10 -11.32 -7.85
C HIS A 10 11.39 -10.83 -6.59
N TYR A 11 12.10 -10.76 -5.45
CA TYR A 11 11.51 -10.32 -4.19
C TYR A 11 11.01 -8.88 -4.26
N LEU A 12 11.81 -7.99 -4.87
CA LEU A 12 11.40 -6.59 -5.08
C LEU A 12 10.14 -6.49 -5.94
N MET A 13 10.03 -7.31 -6.98
CA MET A 13 8.85 -7.33 -7.85
C MET A 13 7.62 -7.90 -7.17
N GLU A 14 7.76 -8.97 -6.37
CA GLU A 14 6.64 -9.53 -5.59
C GLU A 14 6.11 -8.50 -4.59
N THR A 15 6.97 -7.82 -3.82
CA THR A 15 6.54 -6.75 -2.91
C THR A 15 5.82 -5.64 -3.68
N ASN A 16 6.37 -5.17 -4.80
CA ASN A 16 5.68 -4.16 -5.62
C ASN A 16 4.33 -4.64 -6.16
N HIS A 17 4.23 -5.92 -6.53
CA HIS A 17 2.99 -6.51 -7.03
C HIS A 17 1.91 -6.58 -5.94
N GLU A 18 2.28 -6.98 -4.73
CA GLU A 18 1.40 -7.01 -3.58
C GLU A 18 0.86 -5.60 -3.24
N TYR A 19 1.76 -4.60 -3.15
CA TYR A 19 1.37 -3.21 -2.89
C TYR A 19 0.54 -2.62 -4.03
N LYS A 20 0.77 -3.01 -5.28
CA LYS A 20 -0.12 -2.65 -6.39
C LYS A 20 -1.53 -3.20 -6.17
N GLY A 21 -1.65 -4.42 -5.65
CA GLY A 21 -2.93 -5.02 -5.25
C GLY A 21 -3.65 -4.19 -4.20
N PHE A 22 -2.98 -3.84 -3.09
CA PHE A 22 -3.54 -2.99 -2.04
C PHE A 22 -3.94 -1.61 -2.57
N LEU A 23 -3.09 -0.99 -3.38
CA LEU A 23 -3.37 0.31 -3.99
C LEU A 23 -4.58 0.28 -4.93
N GLY A 24 -4.83 -0.85 -5.58
CA GLY A 24 -6.00 -1.07 -6.43
C GLY A 24 -7.33 -1.02 -5.66
N CYS A 25 -7.33 -1.25 -4.35
CA CYS A 25 -8.55 -1.25 -3.53
C CYS A 25 -8.97 0.16 -3.07
N PHE A 26 -8.02 1.11 -2.94
CA PHE A 26 -8.33 2.45 -2.40
C PHE A 26 -9.32 3.28 -3.22
N PRO A 27 -9.32 3.27 -4.57
CA PRO A 27 -10.31 4.01 -5.33
C PRO A 27 -11.75 3.69 -4.92
N ASP A 28 -12.08 2.41 -4.75
CA ASP A 28 -13.42 1.98 -4.36
C ASP A 28 -13.74 2.33 -2.91
N ILE A 29 -12.79 2.09 -1.99
CA ILE A 29 -12.93 2.43 -0.56
C ILE A 29 -13.20 3.93 -0.39
N ILE A 30 -12.39 4.77 -1.06
CA ILE A 30 -12.52 6.23 -1.02
C ILE A 30 -13.82 6.67 -1.70
N GLY A 31 -14.20 6.02 -2.81
CA GLY A 31 -15.46 6.30 -3.50
C GLY A 31 -16.68 6.11 -2.61
N VAL A 32 -16.74 4.97 -1.90
CA VAL A 32 -17.82 4.68 -0.93
C VAL A 32 -17.82 5.69 0.22
N HIS A 33 -16.65 5.99 0.80
CA HIS A 33 -16.54 6.96 1.89
C HIS A 33 -16.96 8.38 1.48
N LYS A 34 -16.50 8.85 0.31
CA LYS A 34 -16.92 10.14 -0.26
C LYS A 34 -18.43 10.20 -0.52
N GLY A 35 -19.00 9.16 -1.12
CA GLY A 35 -20.45 9.10 -1.35
C GLY A 35 -21.26 9.12 -0.04
N ALA A 36 -20.75 8.49 1.02
CA ALA A 36 -21.37 8.56 2.34
C ALA A 36 -21.29 9.98 2.93
N MET A 37 -20.16 10.68 2.78
CA MET A 37 -20.02 12.07 3.20
C MET A 37 -20.97 13.01 2.45
N GLU A 38 -21.13 12.83 1.13
CA GLU A 38 -22.06 13.61 0.31
C GLU A 38 -23.51 13.42 0.78
N LYS A 39 -23.92 12.18 1.07
CA LYS A 39 -25.26 11.92 1.62
C LYS A 39 -25.52 12.62 2.96
N VAL A 40 -24.50 12.71 3.83
CA VAL A 40 -24.63 13.45 5.10
C VAL A 40 -24.76 14.96 4.84
N LYS A 41 -24.02 15.53 3.88
CA LYS A 41 -24.14 16.95 3.50
C LYS A 41 -25.53 17.29 2.95
N GLU A 42 -26.14 16.38 2.20
CA GLU A 42 -27.51 16.54 1.70
C GLU A 42 -28.58 16.32 2.79
N GLY A 43 -28.20 15.82 3.97
CA GLY A 43 -29.11 15.46 5.05
C GLY A 43 -30.05 16.58 5.47
N ASP A 44 -29.58 17.83 5.56
CA ASP A 44 -30.44 18.98 5.90
C ASP A 44 -31.55 19.22 4.89
N LYS A 45 -31.23 19.10 3.60
CA LYS A 45 -32.21 19.23 2.51
C LYS A 45 -33.24 18.10 2.56
N LEU A 46 -32.81 16.88 2.90
CA LEU A 46 -33.70 15.72 3.01
C LEU A 46 -34.64 15.85 4.22
N VAL A 47 -34.15 16.36 5.35
CA VAL A 47 -34.98 16.69 6.52
C VAL A 47 -35.99 17.79 6.18
N ALA A 48 -35.55 18.88 5.54
CA ALA A 48 -36.43 20.00 5.17
C ALA A 48 -37.54 19.59 4.18
N THR A 49 -37.32 18.55 3.38
CA THR A 49 -38.30 17.99 2.43
C THR A 49 -39.07 16.80 3.00
N ASN A 50 -38.97 16.53 4.31
CA ASN A 50 -39.60 15.41 5.02
C ASN A 50 -39.30 14.02 4.41
N LYS A 51 -38.16 13.86 3.73
CA LYS A 51 -37.72 12.57 3.16
C LYS A 51 -37.03 11.67 4.19
N ILE A 52 -36.42 12.26 5.21
CA ILE A 52 -35.82 11.58 6.36
C ILE A 52 -36.12 12.37 7.63
N THR A 53 -35.98 11.73 8.79
CA THR A 53 -36.10 12.42 10.08
C THR A 53 -34.77 13.06 10.50
N PRO A 54 -34.79 14.05 11.42
CA PRO A 54 -33.56 14.55 12.04
C PRO A 54 -32.74 13.45 12.72
N GLN A 55 -33.40 12.44 13.28
CA GLN A 55 -32.75 11.29 13.90
C GLN A 55 -32.00 10.44 12.87
N ASP A 56 -32.59 10.20 11.70
CA ASP A 56 -31.93 9.47 10.61
C ASP A 56 -30.67 10.21 10.16
N LYS A 57 -30.73 11.55 10.02
CA LYS A 57 -29.55 12.38 9.71
C LYS A 57 -28.46 12.20 10.76
N HIS A 58 -28.81 12.22 12.04
CA HIS A 58 -27.85 12.02 13.12
C HIS A 58 -27.19 10.63 13.03
N THR A 59 -27.96 9.58 12.79
CA THR A 59 -27.42 8.22 12.58
C THR A 59 -26.50 8.14 11.36
N MET A 60 -26.84 8.80 10.25
CA MET A 60 -25.98 8.89 9.07
C MET A 60 -24.63 9.56 9.41
N ALA A 61 -24.65 10.68 10.14
CA ALA A 61 -23.45 11.39 10.56
C ALA A 61 -22.55 10.52 11.47
N THR A 62 -23.14 9.84 12.45
CA THR A 62 -22.42 8.90 13.32
C THR A 62 -21.78 7.76 12.53
N ARG A 63 -22.51 7.18 11.56
CA ARG A 63 -21.97 6.12 10.69
C ARG A 63 -20.77 6.61 9.88
N VAL A 64 -20.84 7.79 9.26
CA VAL A 64 -19.70 8.37 8.51
C VAL A 64 -18.51 8.66 9.42
N SER A 65 -18.75 9.08 10.66
CA SER A 65 -17.68 9.25 11.65
C SER A 65 -16.97 7.92 11.94
N THR A 66 -17.72 6.84 12.21
CA THR A 66 -17.15 5.50 12.40
C THR A 66 -16.36 5.02 11.19
N MET A 67 -16.89 5.21 9.97
CA MET A 67 -16.18 4.88 8.74
C MET A 67 -14.87 5.66 8.61
N SER A 68 -14.84 6.94 9.03
CA SER A 68 -13.64 7.77 8.98
C SER A 68 -12.56 7.27 9.95
N TYR A 69 -12.95 6.79 11.14
CA TYR A 69 -12.00 6.16 12.06
C TYR A 69 -11.46 4.84 11.52
N ALA A 70 -12.31 4.00 10.92
CA ALA A 70 -11.87 2.76 10.30
C ALA A 70 -10.89 3.01 9.15
N LEU A 71 -11.18 3.97 8.28
CA LEU A 71 -10.28 4.35 7.18
C LEU A 71 -8.93 4.89 7.69
N GLN A 72 -8.94 5.73 8.74
CA GLN A 72 -7.70 6.21 9.35
C GLN A 72 -6.88 5.08 9.98
N ALA A 73 -7.54 4.14 10.67
CA ALA A 73 -6.87 2.97 11.25
C ALA A 73 -6.21 2.12 10.15
N GLU A 74 -6.92 1.88 9.04
CA GLU A 74 -6.40 1.14 7.91
C GLU A 74 -5.22 1.85 7.24
N MET A 75 -5.29 3.17 7.05
CA MET A 75 -4.18 3.95 6.50
C MET A 75 -2.94 3.89 7.40
N ASN A 76 -3.12 3.94 8.71
CA ASN A 76 -2.02 3.78 9.66
C ASN A 76 -1.39 2.38 9.55
N HIS A 77 -2.22 1.33 9.52
CA HIS A 77 -1.75 -0.04 9.34
C HIS A 77 -0.98 -0.21 8.02
N PHE A 78 -1.56 0.26 6.92
CA PHE A 78 -0.94 0.26 5.60
C PHE A 78 0.42 0.97 5.59
N HIS A 79 0.52 2.15 6.22
CA HIS A 79 1.78 2.89 6.28
C HIS A 79 2.84 2.21 7.14
N SER A 80 2.46 1.64 8.29
CA SER A 80 3.38 0.88 9.14
C SER A 80 3.98 -0.31 8.40
N ASN A 81 3.15 -1.11 7.73
CA ASN A 81 3.63 -2.26 6.95
C ASN A 81 4.47 -1.80 5.75
N ARG A 82 4.03 -0.76 5.02
CA ARG A 82 4.77 -0.22 3.87
C ARG A 82 6.20 0.14 4.21
N ILE A 83 6.40 0.82 5.34
CA ILE A 83 7.75 1.22 5.76
C ILE A 83 8.59 -0.02 6.06
N TYR A 84 8.03 -0.98 6.80
CA TYR A 84 8.73 -2.21 7.15
C TYR A 84 9.11 -3.02 5.91
N ASP A 85 8.15 -3.36 5.05
CA ASP A 85 8.36 -4.24 3.91
C ASP A 85 9.34 -3.64 2.90
N TYR A 86 9.21 -2.35 2.59
CA TYR A 86 10.12 -1.69 1.66
C TYR A 86 11.54 -1.57 2.22
N ASN A 87 11.70 -1.34 3.52
CA ASN A 87 13.03 -1.36 4.13
C ASN A 87 13.65 -2.76 4.03
N THR A 88 12.90 -3.80 4.35
CA THR A 88 13.37 -5.18 4.30
C THR A 88 13.73 -5.62 2.88
N VAL A 89 12.88 -5.38 1.89
CA VAL A 89 13.13 -5.82 0.51
C VAL A 89 14.26 -5.02 -0.15
N MET A 90 14.40 -3.74 0.16
CA MET A 90 15.50 -2.92 -0.36
C MET A 90 16.83 -3.33 0.27
N GLN A 91 16.85 -3.65 1.56
CA GLN A 91 18.03 -4.21 2.22
C GLN A 91 18.46 -5.52 1.55
N LEU A 92 17.53 -6.48 1.40
CA LEU A 92 17.79 -7.75 0.72
C LEU A 92 18.33 -7.54 -0.69
N TYR A 93 17.70 -6.66 -1.47
CA TYR A 93 18.10 -6.38 -2.85
C TYR A 93 19.54 -5.87 -2.92
N LEU A 94 19.90 -4.91 -2.05
CA LEU A 94 21.25 -4.32 -2.03
C LEU A 94 22.30 -5.34 -1.55
N GLU A 95 22.01 -6.11 -0.51
CA GLU A 95 22.91 -7.17 -0.02
C GLU A 95 23.23 -8.19 -1.12
N GLN A 96 22.20 -8.63 -1.86
CA GLN A 96 22.37 -9.58 -2.96
C GLN A 96 23.11 -8.99 -4.16
N GLN A 97 22.94 -7.70 -4.45
CA GLN A 97 23.70 -7.00 -5.49
C GLN A 97 25.18 -6.87 -5.12
N VAL A 98 25.51 -6.53 -3.86
CA VAL A 98 26.89 -6.47 -3.37
C VAL A 98 27.58 -7.83 -3.57
N GLN A 99 26.99 -8.91 -3.06
CA GLN A 99 27.54 -10.26 -3.19
C GLN A 99 27.74 -10.68 -4.66
N PHE A 100 26.81 -10.27 -5.53
CA PHE A 100 26.88 -10.57 -6.95
C PHE A 100 28.09 -9.92 -7.62
N TYR A 101 28.31 -8.62 -7.38
CA TYR A 101 29.45 -7.90 -7.95
C TYR A 101 30.78 -8.35 -7.34
N GLU A 102 30.82 -8.67 -6.05
CA GLU A 102 32.00 -9.29 -5.43
C GLU A 102 32.35 -10.63 -6.10
N THR A 103 31.36 -11.47 -6.37
CA THR A 103 31.54 -12.75 -7.08
C THR A 103 32.07 -12.53 -8.51
N ILE A 104 31.61 -11.50 -9.21
CA ILE A 104 32.13 -11.14 -10.54
C ILE A 104 33.60 -10.74 -10.44
N ALA A 105 33.92 -9.83 -9.52
CA ALA A 105 35.28 -9.33 -9.34
C ALA A 105 36.24 -10.47 -8.99
N GLU A 106 35.82 -11.41 -8.14
CA GLU A 106 36.60 -12.59 -7.79
C GLU A 106 36.86 -13.50 -9.01
N LYS A 107 35.83 -13.79 -9.82
CA LYS A 107 35.99 -14.60 -11.04
C LYS A 107 36.93 -13.96 -12.05
N LEU A 108 36.87 -12.64 -12.22
CA LEU A 108 37.79 -11.91 -13.09
C LEU A 108 39.23 -11.96 -12.55
N ARG A 109 39.42 -11.81 -11.24
CA ARG A 109 40.74 -11.94 -10.58
C ARG A 109 41.34 -13.32 -10.77
N GLN A 110 40.54 -14.39 -10.62
CA GLN A 110 40.99 -15.76 -10.86
C GLN A 110 41.41 -15.98 -12.31
N ALA A 111 40.59 -15.55 -13.28
CA ALA A 111 40.93 -15.64 -14.69
C ALA A 111 42.24 -14.88 -15.02
N LEU A 112 42.44 -13.70 -14.44
CA LEU A 112 43.67 -12.92 -14.62
C LEU A 112 44.91 -13.64 -14.07
N SER A 113 44.80 -14.36 -12.95
CA SER A 113 45.93 -15.07 -12.34
C SER A 113 46.48 -16.25 -13.15
N HIS A 114 45.76 -16.66 -14.20
CA HIS A 114 46.19 -17.71 -15.13
C HIS A 114 46.99 -17.17 -16.34
N PHE A 115 47.16 -15.85 -16.45
CA PHE A 115 48.05 -15.19 -17.40
C PHE A 115 49.36 -14.82 -16.73
#